data_AF-A0A0F9CFL7-F1
#
_entry.id   AF-A0A0F9CFL7-F1
#
_cell.length_a   1.000
_cell.length_b   1.000
_cell.length_c   1.000
_cell.angle_alpha   90.00
_cell.angle_beta   90.00
_cell.angle_gamma   90.00
#
_symmetry.space_group_name_H-M   'P 1'
#
loop_
_entity.id
_entity.type
_entity.pdbx_description
1 polymer ?
#
loop_
_entity_poly.entity_id
_entity_poly.type
_entity_poly.pdbx_seq_one_letter_code
_entity_poly.pdbx_strand_id
1 'polypeptide(L)'
;MKEITHKGLARLVGLHSSYTINSDNLQLLESSSVEPDEINREGLSKGMLETITTSIGWFTNHTAKAKEMAIQYLDKAFEAYNFGNQCWPSLLGWCFHFITDWATPYHSLKSMSRYISDSKNEKSNKESTNDDGFFLNFLKGVSGLLKFKMDHDTFEVICEERWLQNEPFIKAKLIKFKNNRMSFVDLEIFNEMMDELQVKYENLLLDVIIDCSDQEFALYMTDIAIVMDVACRIVLG
;
A
#
# COMPACT_ATOMS: atom_id res chain seq x y z
N MET A 1 3.84 2.69 1.21
CA MET A 1 5.27 2.40 0.88
C MET A 1 5.88 3.68 0.34
N LYS A 2 7.19 3.74 0.06
CA LYS A 2 7.83 4.96 -0.47
C LYS A 2 8.09 4.92 -1.98
N GLU A 3 8.54 6.06 -2.49
CA GLU A 3 8.71 6.38 -3.90
C GLU A 3 9.41 5.27 -4.71
N ILE A 4 10.51 4.72 -4.20
CA ILE A 4 11.28 3.70 -4.94
C ILE A 4 10.44 2.45 -5.17
N THR A 5 9.71 1.99 -4.15
CA THR A 5 8.89 0.78 -4.26
C THR A 5 7.66 1.01 -5.13
N HIS A 6 6.97 2.15 -4.98
CA HIS A 6 5.82 2.50 -5.82
C HIS A 6 6.20 2.57 -7.32
N LYS A 7 7.24 3.35 -7.64
CA LYS A 7 7.77 3.45 -9.01
C LYS A 7 8.29 2.12 -9.52
N GLY A 8 8.98 1.37 -8.66
CA GLY A 8 9.53 0.05 -8.98
C GLY A 8 8.46 -0.94 -9.40
N LEU A 9 7.39 -1.06 -8.61
CA LEU A 9 6.24 -1.91 -8.93
C LEU A 9 5.56 -1.46 -10.23
N ALA A 10 5.30 -0.16 -10.37
CA ALA A 10 4.66 0.41 -11.56
C ALA A 10 5.48 0.12 -12.83
N ARG A 11 6.80 0.33 -12.77
CA ARG A 11 7.73 0.01 -13.85
C ARG A 11 7.76 -1.48 -14.17
N LEU A 12 7.89 -2.32 -13.16
CA LEU A 12 7.99 -3.76 -13.31
C LEU A 12 6.75 -4.33 -13.99
N VAL A 13 5.56 -3.88 -13.57
CA VAL A 13 4.28 -4.27 -14.19
C VAL A 13 4.17 -3.68 -15.58
N GLY A 14 4.42 -2.38 -15.79
CA GLY A 14 4.33 -1.76 -17.12
C GLY A 14 5.23 -2.42 -18.17
N LEU A 15 6.38 -2.96 -17.76
CA LEU A 15 7.31 -3.66 -18.65
C LEU A 15 7.01 -5.16 -18.84
N HIS A 16 6.51 -5.83 -17.80
CA HIS A 16 6.50 -7.30 -17.73
C HIS A 16 5.12 -7.94 -17.52
N SER A 17 4.07 -7.13 -17.41
CA SER A 17 2.68 -7.57 -17.32
C SER A 17 2.18 -8.20 -18.63
N SER A 18 0.88 -8.44 -18.63
CA SER A 18 0.01 -8.80 -19.76
C SER A 18 0.24 -7.95 -21.00
N TYR A 19 0.33 -6.64 -20.77
CA TYR A 19 0.33 -5.62 -21.80
C TYR A 19 1.55 -4.75 -21.57
N THR A 20 2.50 -4.80 -22.49
CA THR A 20 3.68 -3.95 -22.41
C THR A 20 3.30 -2.52 -22.74
N ILE A 21 3.56 -1.62 -21.80
CA ILE A 21 3.33 -0.18 -21.96
C ILE A 21 4.57 0.42 -22.66
N ASN A 22 4.36 1.27 -23.66
CA ASN A 22 5.45 1.96 -24.36
C ASN A 22 6.20 2.93 -23.44
N SER A 23 7.39 3.38 -23.85
CA SER A 23 8.27 4.21 -23.00
C SER A 23 7.62 5.47 -22.45
N ASP A 24 6.87 6.19 -23.29
CA ASP A 24 6.33 7.51 -22.94
C ASP A 24 5.20 7.37 -21.93
N ASN A 25 4.31 6.39 -22.15
CA ASN A 25 3.24 6.06 -21.23
C ASN A 25 3.77 5.40 -19.95
N LEU A 26 4.86 4.64 -20.03
CA LEU A 26 5.50 4.04 -18.86
C LEU A 26 6.06 5.12 -17.93
N GLN A 27 6.68 6.16 -18.49
CA GLN A 27 7.19 7.28 -17.70
C GLN A 27 6.06 8.00 -16.95
N LEU A 28 4.92 8.22 -17.62
CA LEU A 28 3.73 8.81 -17.01
C LEU A 28 3.13 7.93 -15.91
N LEU A 29 3.06 6.62 -16.14
CA LEU A 29 2.59 5.66 -15.15
C LEU A 29 3.52 5.60 -13.92
N GLU A 30 4.84 5.58 -14.14
CA GLU A 30 5.83 5.63 -13.05
C GLU A 30 5.71 6.92 -12.23
N SER A 31 5.71 8.09 -12.89
CA SER A 31 5.65 9.37 -12.16
C SER A 31 4.35 9.54 -11.37
N SER A 32 3.23 9.15 -11.96
CA SER A 32 1.92 9.29 -11.34
C SER A 32 1.66 8.29 -10.20
N SER A 33 2.39 7.18 -10.14
CA SER A 33 2.29 6.21 -9.03
C SER A 33 2.71 6.74 -7.66
N VAL A 34 3.28 7.95 -7.59
CA VAL A 34 3.71 8.60 -6.35
C VAL A 34 3.09 9.99 -6.14
N GLU A 35 2.43 10.55 -7.14
CA GLU A 35 1.74 11.85 -7.05
C GLU A 35 0.73 11.93 -5.89
N PRO A 36 -0.05 10.87 -5.56
CA PRO A 36 -0.98 10.95 -4.43
C PRO A 36 -0.29 11.25 -3.08
N ASP A 37 0.94 10.76 -2.87
CA ASP A 37 1.72 11.08 -1.66
C ASP A 37 2.15 12.55 -1.62
N GLU A 38 2.53 13.10 -2.77
CA GLU A 38 2.99 14.49 -2.89
C GLU A 38 1.86 15.47 -2.57
N ILE A 39 0.67 15.24 -3.14
CA ILE A 39 -0.54 16.03 -2.89
C ILE A 39 -0.91 16.00 -1.39
N ASN A 40 -0.75 14.85 -0.74
CA ASN A 40 -1.07 14.68 0.67
C ASN A 40 -0.04 15.33 1.61
N ARG A 41 1.26 15.34 1.25
CA ARG A 41 2.32 15.98 2.04
C ARG A 41 2.17 17.49 2.10
N GLU A 42 1.71 18.14 1.02
CA GLU A 42 1.48 19.59 0.99
C GLU A 42 0.39 20.04 1.98
N GLY A 43 -0.53 19.15 2.37
CA GLY A 43 -1.59 19.42 3.33
C GLY A 43 -1.22 19.31 4.82
N LEU A 44 -0.06 18.74 5.18
CA LEU A 44 0.27 18.31 6.55
C LEU A 44 1.23 19.24 7.34
N SER A 45 1.36 20.52 6.97
CA SER A 45 2.25 21.51 7.61
C SER A 45 1.78 22.05 8.99
N LYS A 46 1.39 21.17 9.91
CA LYS A 46 0.99 21.56 11.29
C LYS A 46 1.73 20.75 12.36
N GLY A 47 1.86 21.31 13.56
CA GLY A 47 2.78 20.85 14.63
C GLY A 47 2.58 19.41 15.12
N MET A 48 3.62 18.84 15.75
CA MET A 48 3.80 17.39 16.01
C MET A 48 2.57 16.62 16.51
N LEU A 49 1.84 17.14 17.51
CA LEU A 49 0.64 16.46 18.05
C LEU A 49 -0.53 16.48 17.06
N GLU A 50 -0.70 17.61 16.36
CA GLU A 50 -1.67 17.79 15.29
C GLU A 50 -1.30 16.92 14.10
N THR A 51 0.00 16.82 13.75
CA THR A 51 0.52 15.88 12.74
C THR A 51 0.14 14.45 13.12
N ILE A 52 0.37 14.04 14.37
CA ILE A 52 0.07 12.68 14.83
C ILE A 52 -1.43 12.41 14.72
N THR A 53 -2.29 13.23 15.31
CA THR A 53 -3.76 13.03 15.22
C THR A 53 -4.31 13.10 13.79
N THR A 54 -3.74 13.97 12.94
CA THR A 54 -4.15 14.10 11.54
C THR A 54 -3.65 12.92 10.71
N SER A 55 -2.41 12.46 10.91
CA SER A 55 -1.86 11.26 10.29
C SER A 55 -2.65 10.00 10.69
N ILE A 56 -3.21 9.94 11.90
CA ILE A 56 -4.00 8.78 12.37
C ILE A 56 -5.41 8.75 11.77
N GLY A 57 -6.10 9.89 11.80
CA GLY A 57 -7.36 10.06 11.08
C GLY A 57 -7.18 9.86 9.57
N TRP A 58 -5.98 10.11 9.06
CA TRP A 58 -5.57 9.79 7.70
C TRP A 58 -5.44 8.27 7.52
N PHE A 59 -4.58 7.54 8.23
CA PHE A 59 -4.40 6.08 8.06
C PHE A 59 -5.71 5.27 8.09
N THR A 60 -6.61 5.56 9.04
CA THR A 60 -7.89 4.85 9.18
C THR A 60 -8.85 5.12 8.03
N ASN A 61 -8.88 6.35 7.51
CA ASN A 61 -9.60 6.67 6.28
C ASN A 61 -8.87 6.15 5.05
N HIS A 62 -7.54 6.06 5.08
CA HIS A 62 -6.68 5.76 3.93
C HIS A 62 -6.85 4.32 3.47
N THR A 63 -7.02 3.34 4.36
CA THR A 63 -7.26 1.94 3.94
C THR A 63 -8.57 1.77 3.20
N ALA A 64 -9.72 2.09 3.82
CA ALA A 64 -11.01 1.90 3.15
C ALA A 64 -11.11 2.74 1.86
N LYS A 65 -10.50 3.94 1.86
CA LYS A 65 -10.40 4.76 0.65
C LYS A 65 -9.42 4.19 -0.37
N ALA A 66 -8.33 3.51 0.01
CA ALA A 66 -7.36 3.00 -0.95
C ALA A 66 -8.03 2.00 -1.92
N LYS A 67 -8.84 1.05 -1.41
CA LYS A 67 -9.58 0.15 -2.29
C LYS A 67 -10.58 0.89 -3.19
N GLU A 68 -11.37 1.79 -2.60
CA GLU A 68 -12.35 2.60 -3.34
C GLU A 68 -11.67 3.45 -4.43
N MET A 69 -10.54 4.08 -4.11
CA MET A 69 -9.77 4.92 -5.01
C MET A 69 -9.08 4.08 -6.09
N ALA A 70 -8.54 2.91 -5.77
CA ALA A 70 -8.02 1.97 -6.76
C ALA A 70 -9.08 1.60 -7.80
N ILE A 71 -10.29 1.26 -7.36
CA ILE A 71 -11.44 0.97 -8.25
C ILE A 71 -11.82 2.21 -9.07
N GLN A 72 -11.96 3.38 -8.43
CA GLN A 72 -12.32 4.61 -9.11
C GLN A 72 -11.30 4.99 -10.20
N TYR A 73 -10.00 4.86 -9.92
CA TYR A 73 -8.96 5.17 -10.91
C TYR A 73 -8.82 4.09 -11.96
N LEU A 74 -9.13 2.83 -11.66
CA LEU A 74 -9.26 1.77 -12.65
C LEU A 74 -10.34 2.10 -13.68
N ASP A 75 -11.55 2.45 -13.21
CA ASP A 75 -12.68 2.81 -14.07
C ASP A 75 -12.34 4.04 -14.93
N LYS A 76 -11.78 5.09 -14.32
CA LYS A 76 -11.34 6.29 -15.07
C LYS A 76 -10.26 5.98 -16.10
N ALA A 77 -9.30 5.12 -15.77
CA ALA A 77 -8.24 4.72 -16.69
C ALA A 77 -8.81 3.93 -17.88
N PHE A 78 -9.73 3.01 -17.60
CA PHE A 78 -10.44 2.24 -18.62
C PHE A 78 -11.24 3.14 -19.57
N GLU A 79 -12.03 4.07 -19.02
CA GLU A 79 -12.76 5.05 -19.82
C GLU A 79 -11.79 5.90 -20.66
N ALA A 80 -10.76 6.48 -20.03
CA ALA A 80 -9.78 7.31 -20.71
C ALA A 80 -9.09 6.56 -21.87
N TYR A 81 -8.71 5.29 -21.67
CA TYR A 81 -8.11 4.45 -22.70
C TYR A 81 -9.08 4.24 -23.87
N ASN A 82 -10.32 3.84 -23.60
CA ASN A 82 -11.34 3.59 -24.62
C ASN A 82 -11.74 4.84 -25.43
N PHE A 83 -11.67 6.02 -24.82
CA PHE A 83 -11.91 7.29 -25.51
C PHE A 83 -10.65 7.88 -26.16
N GLY A 84 -9.51 7.18 -26.12
CA GLY A 84 -8.23 7.64 -26.71
C GLY A 84 -7.58 8.80 -25.97
N ASN A 85 -7.97 9.06 -24.72
CA ASN A 85 -7.42 10.12 -23.88
C ASN A 85 -6.04 9.71 -23.34
N GLN A 86 -5.04 10.55 -23.57
CA GLN A 86 -3.65 10.30 -23.18
C GLN A 86 -3.38 10.35 -21.67
N CYS A 87 -4.38 10.68 -20.84
CA CYS A 87 -4.23 10.65 -19.38
C CYS A 87 -4.40 9.26 -18.75
N TRP A 88 -4.81 8.23 -19.53
CA TRP A 88 -5.00 6.87 -19.00
C TRP A 88 -3.77 6.30 -18.26
N PRO A 89 -2.50 6.53 -18.67
CA PRO A 89 -1.36 5.98 -17.95
C PRO A 89 -1.22 6.60 -16.56
N SER A 90 -1.51 7.90 -16.44
CA SER A 90 -1.48 8.63 -15.17
C SER A 90 -2.56 8.10 -14.21
N LEU A 91 -3.77 7.90 -14.71
CA LEU A 91 -4.88 7.34 -13.94
C LEU A 91 -4.57 5.91 -13.49
N LEU A 92 -3.97 5.09 -14.36
CA LEU A 92 -3.53 3.74 -14.01
C LEU A 92 -2.40 3.76 -12.97
N GLY A 93 -1.48 4.72 -13.05
CA GLY A 93 -0.45 4.91 -12.02
C GLY A 93 -1.05 5.26 -10.65
N TRP A 94 -2.08 6.10 -10.59
CA TRP A 94 -2.81 6.35 -9.33
C TRP A 94 -3.52 5.10 -8.82
N CYS A 95 -4.12 4.29 -9.71
CA CYS A 95 -4.66 2.99 -9.33
C CYS A 95 -3.57 2.09 -8.69
N PHE A 96 -2.38 2.02 -9.29
CA PHE A 96 -1.25 1.25 -8.75
C PHE A 96 -0.79 1.75 -7.38
N HIS A 97 -0.77 3.07 -7.19
CA HIS A 97 -0.48 3.67 -5.89
C HIS A 97 -1.42 3.10 -4.82
N PHE A 98 -2.73 3.16 -5.07
CA PHE A 98 -3.72 2.71 -4.10
C PHE A 98 -3.76 1.19 -3.90
N ILE A 99 -3.41 0.37 -4.91
CA ILE A 99 -3.20 -1.08 -4.73
C ILE A 99 -2.05 -1.34 -3.75
N THR A 100 -0.95 -0.60 -3.88
CA THR A 100 0.24 -0.73 -3.01
C THR A 100 -0.07 -0.31 -1.57
N ASP A 101 -0.78 0.80 -1.41
CA ASP A 101 -1.20 1.31 -0.11
C ASP A 101 -2.19 0.38 0.58
N TRP A 102 -3.17 -0.14 -0.18
CA TRP A 102 -4.08 -1.16 0.33
C TRP A 102 -3.30 -2.33 0.94
N ALA A 103 -2.36 -2.90 0.17
CA ALA A 103 -1.51 -4.00 0.61
C ALA A 103 -0.52 -3.66 1.74
N THR A 104 -0.38 -2.38 2.12
CA THR A 104 0.52 -1.94 3.20
C THR A 104 -0.12 -2.25 4.56
N PRO A 105 0.42 -3.17 5.38
CA PRO A 105 -0.22 -3.61 6.62
C PRO A 105 -0.49 -2.50 7.63
N TYR A 106 0.41 -1.50 7.66
CA TYR A 106 0.33 -0.32 8.50
C TYR A 106 -0.69 0.71 8.03
N HIS A 107 -1.31 0.53 6.87
CA HIS A 107 -2.45 1.37 6.53
C HIS A 107 -3.71 0.81 7.19
N SER A 108 -3.78 -0.49 7.50
CA SER A 108 -4.99 -1.14 8.00
C SER A 108 -5.45 -0.67 9.39
N LEU A 109 -6.76 -0.49 9.54
CA LEU A 109 -7.39 -0.14 10.83
C LEU A 109 -7.12 -1.21 11.91
N LYS A 110 -7.00 -2.47 11.49
CA LYS A 110 -6.75 -3.61 12.38
C LYS A 110 -5.36 -3.54 13.01
N SER A 111 -4.33 -3.27 12.20
CA SER A 111 -2.97 -3.06 12.70
C SER A 111 -2.91 -1.89 13.68
N MET A 112 -3.49 -0.75 13.32
CA MET A 112 -3.53 0.42 14.21
C MET A 112 -4.23 0.11 15.54
N SER A 113 -5.38 -0.58 15.50
CA SER A 113 -6.15 -0.92 16.69
C SER A 113 -5.38 -1.81 17.67
N ARG A 114 -4.50 -2.69 17.16
CA ARG A 114 -3.61 -3.50 18.01
C ARG A 114 -2.63 -2.64 18.78
N TYR A 115 -1.93 -1.71 18.14
CA TYR A 115 -1.00 -0.81 18.82
C TYR A 115 -1.66 0.04 19.92
N ILE A 116 -2.90 0.51 19.66
CA ILE A 116 -3.68 1.25 20.66
C ILE A 116 -4.13 0.34 21.82
N SER A 117 -4.34 -0.95 21.58
CA SER A 117 -4.80 -1.90 22.60
C SER A 117 -3.64 -2.49 23.42
N ASP A 118 -2.52 -2.81 22.79
CA ASP A 118 -1.35 -3.41 23.44
C ASP A 118 -0.67 -2.41 24.37
N SER A 119 -0.65 -1.13 24.00
CA SER A 119 -0.21 -0.03 24.89
C SER A 119 -1.07 0.12 26.16
N LYS A 120 -2.31 -0.40 26.17
CA LYS A 120 -3.15 -0.46 27.38
C LYS A 120 -2.85 -1.69 28.24
N ASN A 121 -2.46 -2.82 27.63
CA ASN A 121 -2.25 -4.09 28.34
C ASN A 121 -0.88 -4.21 29.02
N GLU A 122 0.21 -3.69 28.42
CA GLU A 122 1.59 -3.82 28.97
C GLU A 122 1.78 -3.21 30.37
N LYS A 123 0.93 -2.27 30.78
CA LYS A 123 0.98 -1.67 32.13
C LYS A 123 -0.17 -2.06 33.06
N SER A 124 -1.17 -2.83 32.61
CA SER A 124 -2.14 -3.42 33.56
C SER A 124 -1.49 -4.44 34.52
N ASN A 125 -0.33 -4.98 34.12
CA ASN A 125 0.52 -5.83 34.96
C ASN A 125 1.52 -5.05 35.84
N LYS A 126 1.53 -3.71 35.79
CA LYS A 126 2.35 -2.84 36.63
C LYS A 126 1.52 -1.66 37.13
N GLU A 127 1.14 -1.73 38.40
CA GLU A 127 0.54 -0.65 39.22
C GLU A 127 -0.99 -0.64 39.33
N SER A 128 -1.46 -1.36 40.35
CA SER A 128 -2.59 -0.92 41.16
C SER A 128 -2.15 0.27 42.02
N THR A 129 -2.54 1.50 41.67
CA THR A 129 -2.87 2.59 42.62
C THR A 129 -3.28 3.89 41.91
N ASN A 130 -4.42 4.43 42.35
CA ASN A 130 -4.87 5.82 42.38
C ASN A 130 -5.04 6.63 41.07
N ASP A 131 -6.31 6.75 40.68
CA ASP A 131 -7.09 7.96 40.35
C ASP A 131 -6.45 9.20 39.68
N ASP A 132 -5.60 9.00 38.67
CA ASP A 132 -5.23 10.04 37.66
C ASP A 132 -5.70 9.64 36.24
N GLY A 133 -6.90 9.05 36.16
CA GLY A 133 -7.35 8.19 35.06
C GLY A 133 -7.52 8.84 33.68
N PHE A 134 -7.61 10.16 33.55
CA PHE A 134 -7.85 10.80 32.24
C PHE A 134 -6.56 11.19 31.52
N PHE A 135 -5.64 11.89 32.20
CA PHE A 135 -4.37 12.36 31.61
C PHE A 135 -3.44 11.20 31.26
N LEU A 136 -3.37 10.17 32.11
CA LEU A 136 -2.60 8.96 31.85
C LEU A 136 -3.17 8.14 30.69
N ASN A 137 -4.50 8.04 30.54
CA ASN A 137 -5.11 7.33 29.42
C ASN A 137 -4.95 8.09 28.09
N PHE A 138 -4.96 9.42 28.13
CA PHE A 138 -4.64 10.26 26.98
C PHE A 138 -3.18 10.08 26.54
N LEU A 139 -2.22 10.18 27.45
CA LEU A 139 -0.79 9.97 27.15
C LEU A 139 -0.48 8.53 26.68
N LYS A 140 -1.18 7.51 27.21
CA LYS A 140 -1.08 6.12 26.75
C LYS A 140 -1.47 5.97 25.29
N GLY A 141 -2.62 6.53 24.89
CA GLY A 141 -3.06 6.55 23.50
C GLY A 141 -2.00 7.19 22.59
N VAL A 142 -1.46 8.35 22.99
CA VAL A 142 -0.42 9.05 22.22
C VAL A 142 0.87 8.22 22.07
N SER A 143 1.28 7.47 23.10
CA SER A 143 2.50 6.65 23.04
C SER A 143 2.41 5.46 22.07
N GLY A 144 1.29 4.73 22.06
CA GLY A 144 1.08 3.63 21.12
C GLY A 144 0.99 4.11 19.67
N LEU A 145 0.44 5.30 19.47
CA LEU A 145 0.33 5.96 18.17
C LEU A 145 1.69 6.45 17.64
N LEU A 146 2.54 7.00 18.52
CA LEU A 146 3.90 7.37 18.14
C LEU A 146 4.71 6.14 17.71
N LYS A 147 4.61 5.04 18.46
CA LYS A 147 5.25 3.77 18.10
C LYS A 147 4.76 3.27 16.74
N PHE A 148 3.45 3.28 16.50
CA PHE A 148 2.86 2.90 15.22
C PHE A 148 3.42 3.72 14.05
N LYS A 149 3.57 5.04 14.20
CA LYS A 149 4.15 5.90 13.17
C LYS A 149 5.62 5.59 12.91
N MET A 150 6.40 5.37 13.97
CA MET A 150 7.81 4.98 13.85
C MET A 150 7.94 3.65 13.12
N ASP A 151 7.15 2.65 13.51
CA ASP A 151 7.19 1.31 12.93
C ASP A 151 6.69 1.31 11.46
N HIS A 152 5.69 2.14 11.13
CA HIS A 152 5.29 2.42 9.75
C HIS A 152 6.46 2.99 8.93
N ASP A 153 7.13 4.02 9.42
CA ASP A 153 8.22 4.67 8.68
C ASP A 153 9.40 3.72 8.48
N THR A 154 9.72 2.91 9.49
CA THR A 154 10.75 1.87 9.39
C THR A 154 10.34 0.79 8.39
N PHE A 155 9.08 0.34 8.41
CA PHE A 155 8.55 -0.62 7.44
C PHE A 155 8.75 -0.13 6.01
N GLU A 156 8.44 1.13 5.72
CA GLU A 156 8.56 1.67 4.37
C GLU A 156 10.02 1.77 3.90
N VAL A 157 10.95 2.15 4.80
CA VAL A 157 12.39 2.17 4.50
C VAL A 157 12.89 0.78 4.15
N ILE A 158 12.52 -0.24 4.93
CA ILE A 158 12.92 -1.62 4.66
C ILE A 158 12.37 -2.09 3.32
N CYS A 159 11.13 -1.72 2.98
CA CYS A 159 10.55 -2.07 1.68
C CYS A 159 11.36 -1.49 0.51
N GLU A 160 11.86 -0.24 0.61
CA GLU A 160 12.73 0.35 -0.43
C GLU A 160 14.08 -0.37 -0.53
N GLU A 161 14.72 -0.63 0.60
CA GLU A 161 16.03 -1.30 0.64
C GLU A 161 15.96 -2.71 0.06
N ARG A 162 14.92 -3.46 0.45
CA ARG A 162 14.73 -4.85 0.00
C ARG A 162 14.23 -4.94 -1.43
N TRP A 163 13.47 -3.95 -1.92
CA TRP A 163 13.04 -3.88 -3.32
C TRP A 163 14.23 -3.97 -4.27
N LEU A 164 15.27 -3.16 -4.03
CA LEU A 164 16.46 -3.09 -4.88
C LEU A 164 17.21 -4.42 -4.99
N GLN A 165 17.11 -5.27 -3.96
CA GLN A 165 17.77 -6.57 -3.92
C GLN A 165 16.90 -7.69 -4.52
N ASN A 166 15.58 -7.53 -4.49
CA ASN A 166 14.62 -8.59 -4.78
C ASN A 166 13.88 -8.43 -6.12
N GLU A 167 14.00 -7.29 -6.80
CA GLU A 167 13.35 -7.02 -8.09
C GLU A 167 13.48 -8.18 -9.11
N PRO A 168 14.67 -8.80 -9.32
CA PRO A 168 14.80 -9.89 -10.28
C PRO A 168 13.95 -11.12 -9.94
N PHE A 169 13.81 -11.45 -8.65
CA PHE A 169 12.99 -12.57 -8.19
C PHE A 169 11.50 -12.29 -8.36
N ILE A 170 11.08 -11.06 -8.06
CA ILE A 170 9.71 -10.59 -8.23
C ILE A 170 9.32 -10.67 -9.71
N LYS A 171 10.18 -10.14 -10.59
CA LYS A 171 9.99 -10.20 -12.05
C LYS A 171 9.84 -11.63 -12.54
N ALA A 172 10.72 -12.54 -12.13
CA ALA A 172 10.68 -13.93 -12.56
C ALA A 172 9.35 -14.61 -12.18
N LYS A 173 8.85 -14.33 -10.96
CA LYS A 173 7.56 -14.86 -10.49
C LYS A 173 6.38 -14.24 -11.25
N LEU A 174 6.38 -12.93 -11.49
CA LEU A 174 5.33 -12.26 -12.27
C LEU A 174 5.23 -12.85 -13.69
N ILE A 175 6.36 -13.05 -14.36
CA ILE A 175 6.41 -13.67 -15.70
C ILE A 175 5.84 -15.10 -15.66
N LYS A 176 6.19 -15.88 -14.63
CA LYS A 176 5.65 -17.23 -14.45
C LYS A 176 4.13 -17.22 -14.25
N PHE A 177 3.61 -16.31 -13.43
CA PHE A 177 2.16 -16.13 -13.23
C PHE A 177 1.46 -15.78 -14.56
N LYS A 178 2.03 -14.82 -15.30
CA LYS A 178 1.53 -14.42 -16.62
C LYS A 178 1.43 -15.60 -17.61
N ASN A 179 2.26 -16.63 -17.51
CA ASN A 179 2.21 -17.73 -18.48
C ASN A 179 1.13 -18.79 -18.17
N ASN A 180 0.51 -18.76 -16.98
CA ASN A 180 -0.41 -19.80 -16.49
C ASN A 180 -1.89 -19.33 -16.41
N ARG A 181 -2.30 -18.44 -17.31
CA ARG A 181 -3.42 -17.49 -17.11
C ARG A 181 -4.85 -18.01 -17.13
N MET A 182 -5.69 -17.29 -16.35
CA MET A 182 -7.12 -17.06 -16.63
C MET A 182 -7.28 -16.20 -17.90
N SER A 183 -8.19 -16.61 -18.79
CA SER A 183 -8.42 -15.97 -20.09
C SER A 183 -9.21 -14.65 -20.03
N PHE A 184 -9.87 -14.38 -18.90
CA PHE A 184 -10.75 -13.23 -18.71
C PHE A 184 -10.59 -12.68 -17.29
N VAL A 185 -10.64 -11.36 -17.16
CA VAL A 185 -10.68 -10.65 -15.87
C VAL A 185 -11.65 -9.47 -15.99
N ASP A 186 -12.32 -9.15 -14.90
CA ASP A 186 -13.24 -8.02 -14.79
C ASP A 186 -13.08 -7.33 -13.41
N LEU A 187 -13.93 -6.33 -13.16
CA LEU A 187 -13.91 -5.59 -11.91
C LEU A 187 -14.25 -6.46 -10.69
N GLU A 188 -15.08 -7.50 -10.85
CA GLU A 188 -15.42 -8.43 -9.76
C GLU A 188 -14.17 -9.21 -9.33
N ILE A 189 -13.45 -9.79 -10.29
CA ILE A 189 -12.19 -10.50 -10.04
C ILE A 189 -11.15 -9.56 -9.41
N PHE A 190 -11.01 -8.33 -9.93
CA PHE A 190 -10.10 -7.34 -9.33
C PHE A 190 -10.46 -7.03 -7.87
N ASN A 191 -11.74 -6.83 -7.59
CA ASN A 191 -12.23 -6.50 -6.26
C ASN A 191 -12.02 -7.65 -5.26
N GLU A 192 -12.25 -8.90 -5.68
CA GLU A 192 -11.95 -10.10 -4.89
C GLU A 192 -10.46 -10.23 -4.60
N MET A 193 -9.60 -10.07 -5.61
CA MET A 193 -8.15 -10.16 -5.44
C MET A 193 -7.60 -9.06 -4.53
N MET A 194 -8.18 -7.87 -4.55
CA MET A 194 -7.86 -6.82 -3.58
C MET A 194 -8.22 -7.27 -2.15
N ASP A 195 -9.38 -7.88 -1.93
CA ASP A 195 -9.76 -8.37 -0.59
C ASP A 195 -8.83 -9.49 -0.11
N GLU A 196 -8.52 -10.46 -0.98
CA GLU A 196 -7.58 -11.54 -0.67
C GLU A 196 -6.18 -10.98 -0.33
N LEU A 197 -5.70 -10.00 -1.10
CA LEU A 197 -4.43 -9.33 -0.85
C LEU A 197 -4.42 -8.69 0.54
N GLN A 198 -5.52 -8.03 0.93
CA GLN A 198 -5.63 -7.41 2.25
C GLN A 198 -5.60 -8.45 3.36
N VAL A 199 -6.47 -9.46 3.29
CA VAL A 199 -6.60 -10.48 4.32
C VAL A 199 -5.27 -11.19 4.55
N LYS A 200 -4.52 -11.43 3.48
CA LYS A 200 -3.21 -12.07 3.53
C LYS A 200 -2.18 -11.26 4.30
N TYR A 201 -2.22 -9.94 4.20
CA TYR A 201 -1.14 -9.06 4.65
C TYR A 201 -1.49 -8.07 5.77
N GLU A 202 -2.76 -7.86 6.08
CA GLU A 202 -3.22 -6.95 7.15
C GLU A 202 -2.66 -7.28 8.54
N ASN A 203 -2.13 -8.50 8.74
CA ASN A 203 -1.54 -8.95 10.01
C ASN A 203 0.00 -8.99 9.97
N LEU A 204 0.64 -8.68 8.84
CA LEU A 204 2.09 -8.56 8.77
C LEU A 204 2.54 -7.32 9.52
N LEU A 205 2.99 -7.49 10.76
CA LEU A 205 3.62 -6.41 11.52
C LEU A 205 5.07 -6.20 11.07
N LEU A 206 5.72 -5.15 11.59
CA LEU A 206 7.09 -4.77 11.23
C LEU A 206 8.06 -5.94 11.40
N ASP A 207 7.94 -6.69 12.48
CA ASP A 207 8.76 -7.87 12.78
C ASP A 207 8.73 -8.88 11.63
N VAL A 208 7.59 -9.02 10.94
CA VAL A 208 7.49 -9.98 9.83
C VAL A 208 8.27 -9.51 8.60
N ILE A 209 8.29 -8.21 8.28
CA ILE A 209 9.09 -7.71 7.14
C ILE A 209 10.59 -7.60 7.48
N ILE A 210 10.93 -7.37 8.76
CA ILE A 210 12.33 -7.41 9.23
C ILE A 210 12.86 -8.84 9.11
N ASP A 211 12.13 -9.83 9.61
CA ASP A 211 12.63 -11.20 9.76
C ASP A 211 12.35 -12.10 8.55
N CYS A 212 11.48 -11.70 7.61
CA CYS A 212 11.15 -12.58 6.50
C CYS A 212 12.34 -12.76 5.54
N SER A 213 12.43 -13.95 4.98
CA SER A 213 13.36 -14.28 3.90
C SER A 213 13.12 -13.41 2.66
N ASP A 214 14.13 -13.29 1.81
CA ASP A 214 14.02 -12.63 0.50
C ASP A 214 12.93 -13.26 -0.37
N GLN A 215 12.73 -14.57 -0.24
CA GLN A 215 11.67 -15.27 -0.94
C GLN A 215 10.27 -14.87 -0.47
N GLU A 216 10.08 -14.66 0.84
CA GLU A 216 8.81 -14.20 1.41
C GLU A 216 8.53 -12.74 1.04
N PHE A 217 9.54 -11.87 1.11
CA PHE A 217 9.43 -10.49 0.67
C PHE A 217 9.11 -10.40 -0.83
N ALA A 218 9.81 -11.19 -1.66
CA ALA A 218 9.54 -11.23 -3.08
C ALA A 218 8.14 -11.76 -3.39
N LEU A 219 7.63 -12.72 -2.61
CA LEU A 219 6.24 -13.19 -2.73
C LEU A 219 5.25 -12.08 -2.42
N TYR A 220 5.46 -11.33 -1.33
CA TYR A 220 4.64 -10.16 -0.98
C TYR A 220 4.54 -9.15 -2.13
N MET A 221 5.68 -8.73 -2.67
CA MET A 221 5.71 -7.79 -3.79
C MET A 221 5.14 -8.38 -5.09
N THR A 222 5.32 -9.69 -5.31
CA THR A 222 4.73 -10.38 -6.47
C THR A 222 3.22 -10.35 -6.42
N ASP A 223 2.61 -10.59 -5.26
CA ASP A 223 1.15 -10.64 -5.13
C ASP A 223 0.54 -9.25 -5.37
N ILE A 224 1.19 -8.18 -4.92
CA ILE A 224 0.83 -6.80 -5.29
C ILE A 224 0.91 -6.60 -6.82
N ALA A 225 2.02 -6.99 -7.43
CA ALA A 225 2.24 -6.85 -8.87
C ALA A 225 1.23 -7.68 -9.71
N ILE A 226 0.74 -8.81 -9.18
CA ILE A 226 -0.29 -9.62 -9.81
C ILE A 226 -1.63 -8.88 -9.87
N VAL A 227 -2.03 -8.19 -8.79
CA VAL A 227 -3.27 -7.40 -8.79
C VAL A 227 -3.15 -6.21 -9.75
N MET A 228 -1.99 -5.57 -9.80
CA MET A 228 -1.70 -4.52 -10.80
C MET A 228 -1.75 -5.06 -12.25
N ASP A 229 -1.26 -6.28 -12.50
CA ASP A 229 -1.38 -6.94 -13.81
C ASP A 229 -2.84 -7.16 -14.21
N VAL A 230 -3.72 -7.49 -13.26
CA VAL A 230 -5.17 -7.58 -13.50
C VAL A 230 -5.75 -6.22 -13.86
N ALA A 231 -5.39 -5.15 -13.14
CA ALA A 231 -5.78 -3.79 -13.50
C ALA A 231 -5.33 -3.41 -14.92
N CYS A 232 -4.09 -3.74 -15.31
CA CYS A 232 -3.62 -3.57 -16.69
C CYS A 232 -4.50 -4.29 -17.72
N ARG A 233 -4.94 -5.52 -17.43
CA ARG A 233 -5.78 -6.28 -18.36
C ARG A 233 -7.16 -5.70 -18.51
N ILE A 234 -7.73 -5.17 -17.44
CA ILE A 234 -9.04 -4.51 -17.49
C ILE A 234 -8.96 -3.25 -18.35
N VAL A 235 -7.90 -2.44 -18.18
CA VAL A 235 -7.74 -1.18 -18.91
C VAL A 235 -7.35 -1.38 -20.38
N LEU A 236 -6.44 -2.33 -20.66
CA LEU A 236 -5.75 -2.44 -21.96
C LEU A 236 -6.20 -3.65 -22.80
N GLY A 237 -7.07 -4.51 -22.26
CA GLY A 237 -7.54 -5.73 -22.93
C GLY A 237 -8.89 -5.57 -23.59
#